data_AF-X1BA80-F1
#
_entry.id   AF-X1BA80-F1
#
_cell.length_a   1.000
_cell.length_b   1.000
_cell.length_c   1.000
_cell.angle_alpha   90.00
_cell.angle_beta   90.00
_cell.angle_gamma   90.00
#
_symmetry.space_group_name_H-M   'P 1'
#
loop_
_entity.id
_entity.type
_entity.pdbx_description
1 polymer ?
#
loop_
_entity_poly.entity_id
_entity_poly.type
_entity_poly.pdbx_seq_one_letter_code
_entity_poly.pdbx_strand_id
1 'polypeptide(L)' 'MLADSTEAAVRSIDKMTPKKIEQMISDIFEDRLKDGQLNESDMTIKEVNTVKGTLVDGLISIYHSRLSYTELIYLQ' A
#
# COMPACT_ATOMS: atom_id res chain seq x y z
N MET A 1 -0.47 13.61 0.37
CA MET A 1 0.28 13.25 1.58
C MET A 1 0.28 11.75 1.84
N LEU A 2 -0.81 11.09 2.26
CA LEU A 2 -0.80 9.63 2.52
C LEU A 2 -0.49 8.79 1.27
N ALA A 3 -1.28 8.92 0.21
CA ALA A 3 -1.08 8.17 -1.03
C ALA A 3 0.31 8.41 -1.66
N ASP A 4 0.75 9.67 -1.68
CA ASP A 4 2.07 10.08 -2.17
C ASP A 4 3.22 9.48 -1.36
N SER A 5 3.16 9.57 -0.02
CA SER A 5 4.15 8.97 0.88
C SER A 5 4.22 7.46 0.69
N THR A 6 3.06 6.80 0.57
CA THR A 6 2.98 5.35 0.39
C THR A 6 3.52 4.90 -0.95
N GLU A 7 3.22 5.62 -2.05
CA GLU A 7 3.75 5.27 -3.38
C GLU A 7 5.27 5.42 -3.40
N ALA A 8 5.78 6.56 -2.91
CA ALA A 8 7.21 6.82 -2.89
C ALA A 8 7.97 5.81 -2.03
N ALA A 9 7.46 5.48 -0.84
CA ALA A 9 8.06 4.50 0.05
C ALA A 9 8.03 3.10 -0.56
N VAL A 10 6.87 2.67 -1.08
CA VAL A 10 6.73 1.36 -1.72
C VAL A 10 7.65 1.24 -2.94
N ARG A 11 7.75 2.28 -3.77
CA ARG A 11 8.63 2.33 -4.94
C ARG A 11 10.11 2.11 -4.60
N SER A 12 10.53 2.42 -3.38
CA SER A 12 11.92 2.25 -2.91
C SER A 12 12.26 0.84 -2.42
N ILE A 13 11.30 -0.10 -2.39
CA ILE A 13 11.52 -1.47 -1.93
C ILE A 13 12.22 -2.28 -3.04
N ASP A 14 13.47 -2.70 -2.80
CA ASP A 14 14.26 -3.47 -3.78
C ASP A 14 13.56 -4.73 -4.30
N LYS A 15 13.07 -5.57 -3.38
CA LYS A 15 12.38 -6.82 -3.68
C LYS A 15 10.94 -6.69 -3.26
N MET A 16 10.13 -6.12 -4.16
CA MET A 16 8.71 -5.88 -3.98
C MET A 16 7.96 -7.21 -3.78
N THR A 17 7.25 -7.35 -2.66
CA THR A 17 6.33 -8.46 -2.42
C THR A 17 5.05 -7.90 -1.80
N PRO A 18 3.89 -8.57 -1.96
CA PRO A 18 2.63 -8.06 -1.41
C PRO A 18 2.72 -7.79 0.10
N LYS A 19 3.35 -8.71 0.84
CA LYS A 19 3.57 -8.57 2.28
C LYS A 19 4.43 -7.36 2.65
N LYS A 20 5.48 -7.05 1.87
CA LYS A 20 6.33 -5.89 2.12
C LYS A 20 5.61 -4.58 1.81
N ILE A 21 4.79 -4.56 0.75
CA ILE A 21 3.93 -3.42 0.42
C ILE A 21 2.96 -3.16 1.57
N GLU A 22 2.24 -4.20 2.02
CA GLU A 22 1.27 -4.11 3.12
C GLU A 22 1.91 -3.61 4.42
N GLN A 23 3.08 -4.15 4.77
CA GLN A 23 3.80 -3.73 5.97
C GLN A 23 4.23 -2.26 5.88
N MET A 24 4.86 -1.87 4.76
CA MET A 24 5.32 -0.49 4.55
C MET A 24 4.18 0.52 4.66
N ILE A 25 3.04 0.22 4.04
CA ILE A 25 1.85 1.07 4.11
C ILE A 25 1.30 1.11 5.53
N SER A 26 1.27 -0.03 6.24
CA SER A 26 0.81 -0.06 7.63
C SER A 26 1.69 0.78 8.56
N ASP A 27 3.01 0.68 8.42
CA ASP A 27 3.96 1.46 9.21
C ASP A 27 3.76 2.97 8.99
N ILE A 28 3.62 3.40 7.74
CA ILE A 28 3.34 4.82 7.42
C ILE A 28 2.04 5.29 8.06
N PHE A 29 0.97 4.49 7.98
CA PHE A 29 -0.31 4.89 8.57
C PHE A 29 -0.25 4.95 10.10
N GLU A 30 0.44 4.01 10.73
CA GLU A 30 0.65 4.02 12.17
C GLU A 30 1.45 5.23 12.63
N ASP A 31 2.55 5.55 11.95
CA ASP A 31 3.38 6.71 12.26
C ASP A 31 2.57 8.00 12.16
N ARG A 32 1.78 8.16 11.09
CA ARG A 32 0.94 9.35 10.89
C ARG A 32 -0.16 9.49 11.94
N LEU A 33 -0.74 8.37 12.38
CA LEU A 33 -1.73 8.36 13.47
C LEU A 33 -1.08 8.68 14.81
N LYS A 34 0.08 8.10 15.12
CA LYS A 34 0.84 8.36 16.36
C LYS A 34 1.31 9.81 16.46
N ASP A 35 1.72 10.37 15.33
CA ASP A 35 2.12 11.78 15.21
C ASP A 35 0.93 12.75 15.27
N GLY A 36 -0.31 12.25 15.27
CA GLY A 36 -1.51 13.07 15.32
C GLY A 36 -1.79 13.86 14.05
N GLN A 37 -1.20 13.49 12.91
CA GLN A 37 -1.32 14.24 11.65
C GLN A 37 -2.73 14.23 11.05
N LEU A 38 -3.61 13.37 11.57
CA LEU A 38 -5.02 13.27 11.18
C LEU A 38 -5.97 13.83 12.25
N ASN A 39 -5.46 14.39 13.36
CA ASN A 39 -6.28 14.83 14.49
C ASN A 39 -7.23 16.00 14.16
N GLU A 40 -6.86 16.81 13.18
CA GLU A 40 -7.69 17.94 12.69
C GLU A 40 -8.57 17.55 11.49
N SER A 41 -8.62 16.26 11.14
CA SER A 41 -9.49 15.75 10.08
C SER A 41 -10.75 15.11 10.67
N ASP A 42 -11.87 15.19 9.95
CA ASP A 42 -13.12 14.51 10.31
C ASP A 42 -13.11 13.00 9.98
N MET A 43 -11.94 12.44 9.64
CA MET A 43 -11.84 11.04 9.26
C MET A 43 -11.96 10.12 10.48
N THR A 44 -12.90 9.19 10.40
CA THR A 44 -12.99 8.11 11.38
C THR A 44 -11.85 7.11 11.18
N ILE A 45 -11.48 6.40 12.26
CA ILE A 45 -10.51 5.30 12.18
C ILE A 45 -10.93 4.22 11.16
N LYS A 46 -12.24 4.01 10.99
CA LYS A 46 -12.77 3.09 9.98
C LYS A 46 -12.41 3.56 8.57
N GLU A 47 -12.59 4.84 8.26
CA GLU A 47 -12.26 5.41 6.95
C GLU A 47 -10.76 5.41 6.68
N VAL A 48 -9.94 5.70 7.69
CA VAL A 48 -8.48 5.58 7.60
C VAL A 48 -8.07 4.16 7.21
N ASN A 49 -8.68 3.15 7.83
CA ASN A 49 -8.42 1.75 7.49
C ASN A 49 -8.91 1.37 6.08
N THR A 50 -10.05 1.91 5.64
CA THR A 50 -10.55 1.72 4.27
C THR A 50 -9.57 2.30 3.24
N VAL A 51 -9.07 3.51 3.47
CA VAL A 51 -8.06 4.15 2.60
C VAL A 51 -6.78 3.32 2.59
N LYS A 52 -6.31 2.86 3.75
CA LYS A 52 -5.15 1.97 3.87
C LYS A 52 -5.29 0.73 3.00
N GLY A 53 -6.40 -0.01 3.13
CA GLY A 53 -6.67 -1.20 2.34
C GLY A 53 -6.72 -0.92 0.84
N THR A 54 -7.35 0.18 0.45
CA THR A 54 -7.44 0.59 -0.97
C THR A 54 -6.05 0.87 -1.57
N LEU A 55 -5.16 1.50 -0.80
CA LEU A 55 -3.77 1.74 -1.22
C LEU A 55 -2.96 0.45 -1.29
N VAL A 56 -3.15 -0.47 -0.35
CA VAL A 56 -2.51 -1.80 -0.39
C VAL A 56 -2.91 -2.55 -1.67
N ASP A 57 -4.20 -2.69 -1.92
CA ASP A 57 -4.71 -3.41 -3.10
C ASP A 57 -4.27 -2.73 -4.40
N GLY A 58 -4.36 -1.40 -4.46
CA GLY A 58 -3.96 -0.61 -5.63
C GLY A 58 -2.47 -0.74 -5.94
N LEU A 59 -1.60 -0.63 -4.93
CA LEU A 59 -0.15 -0.71 -5.11
C LEU A 59 0.30 -2.15 -5.38
N ILE A 60 -0.29 -3.16 -4.73
CA ILE A 60 -0.07 -4.56 -5.10
C ILE A 60 -0.46 -4.76 -6.56
N SER A 61 -1.63 -4.28 -6.99
CA SER A 61 -2.05 -4.37 -8.38
C SER A 61 -1.04 -3.68 -9.30
N ILE A 62 -0.60 -2.45 -9.03
CA ILE A 62 0.37 -1.76 -9.90
C ILE A 62 1.69 -2.54 -10.03
N TYR A 63 2.23 -3.06 -8.93
CA TYR A 63 3.54 -3.71 -8.90
C TYR A 63 3.52 -5.23 -9.20
N HIS A 64 2.35 -5.87 -9.12
CA HIS A 64 2.16 -7.30 -9.39
C HIS A 64 1.14 -7.62 -10.51
N SER A 65 0.54 -6.63 -11.20
CA SER A 65 -0.42 -6.84 -12.30
C SER A 65 0.20 -7.29 -13.63
N ARG A 66 1.47 -7.69 -13.64
CA ARG A 66 2.02 -8.45 -14.76
C ARG A 66 2.14 -9.91 -14.36
N LEU A 67 1.04 -10.65 -14.50
CA LEU A 67 1.20 -12.00 -15.02
C LEU A 67 1.92 -11.85 -16.37
N SER A 68 3.17 -12.31 -16.43
CA SER A 68 3.80 -12.45 -17.73
C SER A 68 3.01 -13.51 -18.50
N TYR A 69 2.75 -13.30 -19.78
CA TYR A 69 2.12 -14.31 -20.64
C TYR A 69 2.87 -15.65 -20.56
N THR A 70 4.16 -15.61 -20.22
CA THR A 70 5.01 -16.77 -19.94
C THR A 70 4.48 -17.66 -18.80
N GLU A 71 3.94 -17.12 -17.71
CA GLU A 71 3.41 -17.94 -16.60
C GLU A 71 2.09 -18.64 -16.93
N LEU A 72 1.30 -18.10 -17.86
CA LEU A 72 0.05 -18.71 -18.32
C LEU A 72 0.28 -19.93 -19.22
N ILE A 73 1.42 -20.02 -19.90
CA ILE A 73 1.74 -21.11 -20.84
C ILE A 73 2.23 -22.38 -20.09
N TYR A 74 2.80 -22.24 -18.90
CA TYR A 74 3.35 -23.38 -18.13
C TYR A 74 2.32 -24.14 -17.27
N LEU A 75 1.03 -23.81 -17.36
CA LEU A 75 -0.06 -24.45 -16.61
C LEU A 75 -1.06 -25.24 -17.50
N GLN A 76 -0.68 -25.57 -18.74
CA GLN A 76 -1.33 -26.57 -19.59
C GLN A 76 -0.39 -27.76 -19.85
#